data_AF-A0A3C1ZVP4-F1
#
_entry.id   AF-A0A3C1ZVP4-F1
#
_cell.length_a   1.000
_cell.length_b   1.000
_cell.length_c   1.000
_cell.angle_alpha   90.00
_cell.angle_beta   90.00
_cell.angle_gamma   90.00
#
_symmetry.space_group_name_H-M   'P 1'
#
loop_
_entity.id
_entity.type
_entity.pdbx_description
1 polymer ?
#
loop_
_entity_poly.entity_id
_entity_poly.type
_entity_poly.pdbx_seq_one_letter_code
_entity_poly.pdbx_strand_id
1 'polypeptide(L)'
;TLERLYAWGSQATAEGIADLQAQRPQLAINFGLPADQLGETQLNAPNILATQDIFEDSLAVTLASDFRNTTIRYTTDGSAPGPQSQVYTEPLVLRSTTRISAVAEKKGLETSVPSTLLLLKAETDYAHVSVSPEPNPSYSAKGARSLIDLQRSKEGFRSGAWLGYQGEHFEATLVLEQMQELSTVFVSALSEPNTWIYFPQGIHVSVSTDGEAYTPVGTAEVRVEEPLGSQAKDCFAVTFPATEARFVRVEVLSRLKNPAGHPAEGEPSWLFVDEILVE
;
A
#
# COMPACT_ATOMS: atom_id res chain seq x y z
N THR A 1 44.10 35.02 21.55
CA THR A 1 44.54 33.61 21.39
C THR A 1 43.44 32.86 20.68
N LEU A 2 43.75 31.86 19.85
CA LEU A 2 42.70 31.04 19.23
C LEU A 2 42.13 30.10 20.30
N GLU A 3 40.85 30.22 20.59
CA GLU A 3 40.17 29.49 21.67
C GLU A 3 39.28 28.35 21.15
N ARG A 4 38.81 28.46 19.90
CA ARG A 4 38.01 27.43 19.23
C ARG A 4 38.47 27.20 17.80
N LEU A 5 38.48 25.95 17.39
CA LEU A 5 38.77 25.51 16.03
C LEU A 5 37.63 24.61 15.54
N TYR A 6 36.99 24.99 14.43
CA TYR A 6 35.98 24.16 13.78
C TYR A 6 36.63 23.46 12.59
N ALA A 7 36.77 22.14 12.67
CA ALA A 7 37.53 21.32 11.73
C ALA A 7 36.64 20.35 10.91
N TRP A 8 35.34 20.65 10.83
CA TRP A 8 34.36 19.86 10.07
C TRP A 8 34.74 19.79 8.58
N GLY A 9 34.78 18.58 8.01
CA GLY A 9 35.16 18.34 6.62
C GLY A 9 36.67 18.47 6.32
N SER A 10 37.52 18.62 7.34
CA SER A 10 38.97 18.65 7.16
C SER A 10 39.57 17.25 6.93
N GLN A 11 40.75 17.19 6.29
CA GLN A 11 41.53 15.95 6.15
C GLN A 11 42.48 15.70 7.34
N ALA A 12 42.21 16.29 8.50
CA ALA A 12 43.05 16.09 9.68
C ALA A 12 42.96 14.64 10.17
N THR A 13 44.12 14.01 10.39
CA THR A 13 44.21 12.64 10.93
C THR A 13 44.01 12.64 12.45
N ALA A 14 43.56 11.52 13.01
CA ALA A 14 43.38 11.37 14.46
C ALA A 14 44.67 11.66 15.25
N GLU A 15 45.83 11.25 14.73
CA GLU A 15 47.14 11.55 15.32
C GLU A 15 47.47 13.05 15.28
N GLY A 16 47.27 13.72 14.14
CA GLY A 16 47.53 15.16 14.04
C GLY A 16 46.61 16.00 14.94
N ILE A 17 45.40 15.51 15.20
CA ILE A 17 44.45 16.12 16.14
C ILE A 17 44.92 15.94 17.58
N ALA A 18 45.35 14.74 17.95
CA ALA A 18 45.86 14.44 19.28
C ALA A 18 47.10 15.29 19.59
N ASP A 19 48.01 15.44 18.63
CA ASP A 19 49.18 16.30 18.74
C ASP A 19 48.81 17.77 18.94
N LEU A 20 47.83 18.28 18.18
CA LEU A 20 47.38 19.67 18.31
C LEU A 20 46.71 19.93 19.67
N GLN A 21 45.92 18.99 20.16
CA GLN A 21 45.26 19.08 21.47
C GLN A 21 46.29 19.00 22.61
N ALA A 22 47.33 18.18 22.48
CA ALA A 22 48.42 18.09 23.45
C ALA A 22 49.24 19.39 23.52
N GLN A 23 49.50 20.02 22.38
CA GLN A 23 50.20 21.31 22.32
C GLN A 23 49.33 22.48 22.78
N ARG A 24 48.00 22.37 22.67
CA ARG A 24 47.05 23.42 23.07
C ARG A 24 45.90 22.85 23.87
N PRO A 25 46.10 22.56 25.17
CA PRO A 25 45.10 21.90 26.02
C PRO A 25 43.80 22.70 26.17
N GLN A 26 43.89 24.03 26.06
CA GLN A 26 42.75 24.94 26.19
C GLN A 26 42.02 25.23 24.86
N LEU A 27 42.53 24.73 23.73
CA LEU A 27 41.88 24.91 22.43
C LEU A 27 40.71 23.93 22.32
N ALA A 28 39.49 24.45 22.20
CA ALA A 28 38.32 23.62 21.96
C ALA A 28 38.19 23.32 20.46
N ILE A 29 38.48 22.08 20.06
CA ILE A 29 38.35 21.64 18.66
C ILE A 29 37.01 20.94 18.46
N ASN A 30 36.22 21.40 17.49
CA ASN A 30 34.92 20.87 17.14
C ASN A 30 34.96 20.26 15.73
N PHE A 31 34.67 18.97 15.61
CA PHE A 31 34.71 18.21 14.35
C PHE A 31 33.31 18.00 13.73
N GLY A 32 32.29 18.67 14.24
CA GLY A 32 30.89 18.33 13.99
C GLY A 32 30.42 17.16 14.85
N LEU A 33 29.23 16.63 14.54
CA LEU A 33 28.69 15.45 15.19
C LEU A 33 29.43 14.19 14.69
N PRO A 34 29.90 13.31 15.58
CA PRO A 34 30.36 11.97 15.21
C PRO A 34 29.29 11.22 14.40
N ALA A 35 29.67 10.43 13.40
CA ALA A 35 28.70 9.73 12.54
C ALA A 35 27.81 8.75 13.33
N ASP A 36 28.32 8.23 14.44
CA ASP A 36 27.62 7.41 15.44
C ASP A 36 26.64 8.20 16.32
N GLN A 37 26.68 9.54 16.28
CA GLN A 37 25.72 10.43 16.93
C GLN A 37 24.73 11.07 15.94
N LEU A 38 24.85 10.77 14.65
CA LEU A 38 23.80 11.06 13.68
C LEU A 38 22.72 9.98 13.83
N GLY A 39 21.61 10.36 14.46
CA GLY A 39 20.39 9.55 14.41
C GLY A 39 20.05 9.24 12.96
N GLU A 40 19.93 7.95 12.65
CA GLU A 40 19.63 7.33 11.36
C GLU A 40 20.80 7.27 10.36
N THR A 41 21.50 6.13 10.36
CA THR A 41 22.41 5.72 9.29
C THR A 41 21.68 5.22 8.05
N GLN A 42 20.36 5.02 8.14
CA GLN A 42 19.49 4.54 7.07
C GLN A 42 18.67 5.67 6.46
N LEU A 43 18.51 5.67 5.14
CA LEU A 43 17.63 6.61 4.45
C LEU A 43 16.14 6.32 4.70
N ASN A 44 15.33 7.37 4.70
CA ASN A 44 13.87 7.23 4.59
C ASN A 44 13.49 6.62 3.24
N ALA A 45 12.42 5.84 3.23
CA ALA A 45 11.84 5.31 2.01
C ALA A 45 11.47 6.45 1.05
N PRO A 46 11.65 6.28 -0.27
CA PRO A 46 11.24 7.30 -1.24
C PRO A 46 9.72 7.44 -1.27
N ASN A 47 9.25 8.65 -1.56
CA ASN A 47 7.84 8.93 -1.78
C ASN A 47 7.45 8.55 -3.21
N ILE A 48 6.42 7.72 -3.37
CA ILE A 48 5.79 7.41 -4.66
C ILE A 48 4.58 8.33 -4.80
N LEU A 49 4.66 9.32 -5.69
CA LEU A 49 3.66 10.38 -5.86
C LEU A 49 2.83 10.13 -7.12
N ALA A 50 1.54 9.92 -6.92
CA ALA A 50 0.53 9.82 -7.97
C ALA A 50 -0.68 10.69 -7.60
N THR A 51 -1.38 11.22 -8.61
CA THR A 51 -2.56 12.07 -8.38
C THR A 51 -3.80 11.27 -7.96
N GLN A 52 -3.83 9.98 -8.28
CA GLN A 52 -4.93 9.06 -8.04
C GLN A 52 -4.42 7.62 -7.99
N ASP A 53 -5.20 6.73 -7.37
CA ASP A 53 -4.84 5.33 -7.18
C ASP A 53 -5.42 4.42 -8.29
N ILE A 54 -6.48 4.89 -8.96
CA ILE A 54 -7.15 4.23 -10.09
C ILE A 54 -7.17 5.21 -11.26
N PHE A 55 -6.85 4.77 -12.48
CA PHE A 55 -6.80 5.63 -13.67
C PHE A 55 -7.37 4.96 -14.92
N GLU A 56 -7.98 5.75 -15.81
CA GLU A 56 -8.67 5.24 -17.00
C GLU A 56 -7.85 5.32 -18.29
N ASP A 57 -6.89 6.24 -18.42
CA ASP A 57 -6.09 6.42 -19.65
C ASP A 57 -4.60 6.14 -19.39
N SER A 58 -3.94 7.10 -18.75
CA SER A 58 -2.55 7.01 -18.33
C SER A 58 -2.33 7.85 -17.09
N LEU A 59 -1.32 7.47 -16.30
CA LEU A 59 -1.02 8.14 -15.04
C LEU A 59 0.47 8.46 -14.96
N ALA A 60 0.80 9.72 -14.70
CA ALA A 60 2.17 10.14 -14.42
C ALA A 60 2.49 9.91 -12.93
N VAL A 61 3.61 9.24 -12.66
CA VAL A 61 4.09 8.94 -11.31
C VAL A 61 5.47 9.52 -11.11
N THR A 62 5.65 10.25 -10.01
CA THR A 62 6.94 10.84 -9.62
C THR A 62 7.51 10.12 -8.40
N LEU A 63 8.78 9.74 -8.46
CA LEU A 63 9.51 9.24 -7.30
C LEU A 63 10.35 10.35 -6.69
N ALA A 64 10.25 10.56 -5.38
CA ALA A 64 10.94 11.63 -4.68
C ALA A 64 11.64 11.12 -3.41
N SER A 65 12.72 11.79 -3.01
CA SER A 65 13.42 11.53 -1.75
C SER A 65 13.63 12.87 -1.03
N ASP A 66 13.44 12.87 0.28
CA ASP A 66 13.67 14.05 1.12
C ASP A 66 15.16 14.41 1.24
N PHE A 67 16.04 13.47 0.89
CA PHE A 67 17.48 13.66 0.90
C PHE A 67 18.00 14.08 -0.47
N ARG A 68 18.79 15.14 -0.51
CA ARG A 68 19.50 15.58 -1.72
C ARG A 68 20.58 14.58 -2.14
N ASN A 69 20.84 14.52 -3.44
CA ASN A 69 21.87 13.68 -4.08
C ASN A 69 21.71 12.19 -3.74
N THR A 70 20.48 11.71 -3.69
CA THR A 70 20.13 10.29 -3.61
C THR A 70 19.89 9.72 -5.00
N THR A 71 20.15 8.43 -5.16
CA THR A 71 19.73 7.65 -6.32
C THR A 71 18.49 6.87 -5.92
N ILE A 72 17.38 7.01 -6.64
CA ILE A 72 16.19 6.20 -6.42
C ILE A 72 16.21 5.05 -7.43
N ARG A 73 16.11 3.82 -6.93
CA ARG A 73 15.94 2.62 -7.75
C ARG A 73 14.54 2.07 -7.60
N TYR A 74 13.99 1.53 -8.68
CA TYR A 74 12.62 1.05 -8.67
C TYR A 74 12.38 -0.15 -9.58
N THR A 75 11.26 -0.82 -9.34
CA THR A 75 10.65 -1.88 -10.14
C THR A 75 9.17 -1.55 -10.35
N THR A 76 8.56 -2.13 -11.37
CA THR A 76 7.14 -1.89 -11.75
C THR A 76 6.26 -3.15 -11.63
N ASP A 77 6.83 -4.25 -11.16
CA ASP A 77 6.16 -5.53 -10.90
C ASP A 77 5.99 -5.81 -9.41
N GLY A 78 6.42 -4.88 -8.54
CA GLY A 78 6.39 -5.00 -7.09
C GLY A 78 7.53 -5.82 -6.48
N SER A 79 8.47 -6.34 -7.29
CA SER A 79 9.65 -7.02 -6.75
C SER A 79 10.57 -6.05 -6.02
N ALA A 80 11.30 -6.52 -4.99
CA ALA A 80 12.18 -5.65 -4.22
C ALA A 80 13.30 -5.08 -5.10
N PRO A 81 13.53 -3.75 -5.12
CA PRO A 81 14.60 -3.17 -5.93
C PRO A 81 15.99 -3.61 -5.42
N GLY A 82 16.77 -4.23 -6.30
CA GLY A 82 18.20 -4.51 -6.11
C GLY A 82 19.13 -3.58 -6.90
N PRO A 83 20.46 -3.80 -6.82
CA PRO A 83 21.47 -2.96 -7.48
C PRO A 83 21.37 -2.86 -9.01
N GLN A 84 20.67 -3.81 -9.65
CA GLN A 84 20.43 -3.84 -11.10
C GLN A 84 19.09 -3.22 -11.51
N SER A 85 18.27 -2.78 -10.55
CA SER A 85 16.98 -2.17 -10.84
C SER A 85 17.15 -0.82 -11.52
N GLN A 86 16.11 -0.40 -12.23
CA GLN A 86 16.12 0.84 -12.98
C GLN A 86 16.33 2.05 -12.06
N VAL A 87 17.15 2.99 -12.50
CA VAL A 87 17.36 4.26 -11.80
C VAL A 87 16.31 5.24 -12.29
N TYR A 88 15.60 5.85 -11.34
CA TYR A 88 14.63 6.89 -11.63
C TYR A 88 15.34 8.17 -12.06
N THR A 89 15.00 8.67 -13.25
CA THR A 89 15.57 9.90 -13.84
C THR A 89 14.50 10.86 -14.36
N GLU A 90 13.31 10.37 -14.67
CA GLU A 90 12.15 11.13 -15.15
C GLU A 90 10.84 10.47 -14.71
N PRO A 91 9.70 11.20 -14.68
CA PRO A 91 8.41 10.64 -14.30
C PRO A 91 8.00 9.40 -15.11
N LEU A 92 7.41 8.42 -14.44
CA LEU A 92 6.92 7.20 -15.06
C LEU A 92 5.53 7.46 -15.65
N VAL A 93 5.29 7.05 -16.89
CA VAL A 93 3.96 7.11 -17.51
C VAL A 93 3.37 5.70 -17.55
N LEU A 94 2.41 5.44 -16.68
CA LEU A 94 1.71 4.16 -16.58
C LEU A 94 0.54 4.09 -17.56
N ARG A 95 0.34 2.91 -18.13
CA ARG A 95 -0.78 2.62 -19.07
C ARG A 95 -1.55 1.34 -18.73
N SER A 96 -1.11 0.62 -17.70
CA SER A 96 -1.68 -0.62 -17.19
C SER A 96 -1.55 -0.67 -15.67
N THR A 97 -2.31 -1.55 -15.02
CA THR A 97 -2.14 -1.83 -13.59
C THR A 97 -0.67 -2.10 -13.28
N THR A 98 -0.12 -1.41 -12.29
CA THR A 98 1.32 -1.41 -11.98
C THR A 98 1.54 -1.37 -10.48
N ARG A 99 2.41 -2.26 -9.98
CA ARG A 99 2.91 -2.21 -8.60
C ARG A 99 4.32 -1.66 -8.59
N ILE A 100 4.48 -0.41 -8.16
CA ILE A 100 5.79 0.23 -8.07
C ILE A 100 6.41 -0.10 -6.71
N SER A 101 7.66 -0.57 -6.70
CA SER A 101 8.48 -0.63 -5.48
C SER A 101 9.73 0.21 -5.68
N ALA A 102 10.12 1.00 -4.67
CA ALA A 102 11.25 1.93 -4.78
C ALA A 102 12.09 2.01 -3.50
N VAL A 103 13.41 2.17 -3.67
CA VAL A 103 14.39 2.41 -2.58
C VAL A 103 15.25 3.62 -2.89
N ALA A 104 15.73 4.30 -1.84
CA ALA A 104 16.68 5.39 -1.94
C ALA A 104 18.08 4.93 -1.52
N GLU A 105 19.09 5.28 -2.31
CA GLU A 105 20.50 4.95 -2.11
C GLU A 105 21.34 6.22 -2.04
N LYS A 106 22.32 6.24 -1.13
CA LYS A 106 23.34 7.30 -1.04
C LYS A 106 24.63 6.74 -0.44
N LYS A 107 25.76 7.06 -1.05
CA LYS A 107 27.07 6.62 -0.57
C LYS A 107 27.29 7.04 0.88
N GLY A 108 27.65 6.08 1.73
CA GLY A 108 27.92 6.30 3.16
C GLY A 108 26.69 6.24 4.06
N LEU A 109 25.51 5.96 3.50
CA LEU A 109 24.29 5.65 4.23
C LEU A 109 23.78 4.27 3.83
N GLU A 110 23.05 3.63 4.73
CA GLU A 110 22.31 2.41 4.44
C GLU A 110 21.12 2.72 3.53
N THR A 111 20.86 1.82 2.57
CA THR A 111 19.71 1.91 1.67
C THR A 111 18.41 1.93 2.47
N SER A 112 17.45 2.74 2.02
CA SER A 112 16.15 2.79 2.67
C SER A 112 15.44 1.44 2.64
N VAL A 113 14.48 1.25 3.55
CA VAL A 113 13.44 0.24 3.32
C VAL A 113 12.66 0.57 2.04
N PRO A 114 12.07 -0.42 1.34
CA PRO A 114 11.28 -0.17 0.15
C PRO A 114 9.95 0.50 0.50
N SER A 115 9.53 1.47 -0.31
CA SER A 115 8.12 1.88 -0.39
C SER A 115 7.47 1.18 -1.59
N THR A 116 6.20 0.82 -1.46
CA THR A 116 5.44 0.15 -2.52
C THR A 116 4.08 0.80 -2.69
N LEU A 117 3.62 0.97 -3.94
CA LEU A 117 2.30 1.49 -4.28
C LEU A 117 1.71 0.69 -5.44
N LEU A 118 0.46 0.26 -5.29
CA LEU A 118 -0.33 -0.34 -6.36
C LEU A 118 -1.23 0.73 -6.99
N LEU A 119 -1.09 0.89 -8.30
CA LEU A 119 -1.91 1.79 -9.13
C LEU A 119 -2.69 0.93 -10.12
N LEU A 120 -4.01 1.06 -10.10
CA LEU A 120 -4.91 0.21 -10.90
C LEU A 120 -5.34 0.95 -12.17
N LYS A 121 -5.33 0.24 -13.29
CA LYS A 121 -5.94 0.71 -14.52
C LYS A 121 -7.40 0.25 -14.54
N ALA A 122 -8.34 1.18 -14.67
CA ALA A 122 -9.73 0.84 -14.94
C ALA A 122 -9.91 0.56 -16.44
N GLU A 123 -10.32 -0.67 -16.77
CA GLU A 123 -10.57 -1.11 -18.15
C GLU A 123 -11.99 -1.65 -18.35
N THR A 124 -12.79 -1.68 -17.28
CA THR A 124 -14.09 -2.34 -17.23
C THR A 124 -15.18 -1.35 -16.83
N ASP A 125 -16.20 -1.23 -17.68
CA ASP A 125 -17.42 -0.46 -17.39
C ASP A 125 -18.52 -1.37 -16.81
N TYR A 126 -19.27 -0.85 -15.85
CA TYR A 126 -20.29 -1.60 -15.11
C TYR A 126 -21.70 -1.05 -15.36
N ALA A 127 -22.61 -1.93 -15.78
CA ALA A 127 -24.02 -1.62 -15.90
C ALA A 127 -24.73 -1.56 -14.54
N HIS A 128 -24.33 -2.43 -13.60
CA HIS A 128 -24.95 -2.52 -12.29
C HIS A 128 -24.04 -3.19 -11.25
N VAL A 129 -24.26 -2.87 -9.98
CA VAL A 129 -23.68 -3.59 -8.84
C VAL A 129 -24.74 -3.76 -7.75
N SER A 130 -24.76 -4.94 -7.16
CA SER A 130 -25.57 -5.27 -5.99
C SER A 130 -24.74 -6.01 -4.95
N VAL A 131 -25.12 -5.90 -3.68
CA VAL A 131 -24.45 -6.60 -2.56
C VAL A 131 -25.44 -7.43 -1.77
N SER A 132 -24.95 -8.49 -1.13
CA SER A 132 -25.72 -9.29 -0.18
C SER A 132 -24.81 -9.78 0.96
N PRO A 133 -25.17 -9.56 2.24
CA PRO A 133 -26.31 -8.77 2.71
C PRO A 133 -26.14 -7.27 2.38
N GLU A 134 -27.14 -6.46 2.73
CA GLU A 134 -26.98 -5.01 2.74
C GLU A 134 -25.99 -4.59 3.84
N PRO A 135 -25.16 -3.55 3.62
CA PRO A 135 -24.19 -3.11 4.61
C PRO A 135 -24.90 -2.55 5.86
N ASN A 136 -24.17 -2.50 6.97
CA ASN A 136 -24.67 -1.88 8.19
C ASN A 136 -25.11 -0.43 7.89
N PRO A 137 -26.30 0.03 8.33
CA PRO A 137 -26.80 1.36 8.00
C PRO A 137 -25.86 2.51 8.39
N SER A 138 -25.06 2.32 9.44
CA SER A 138 -24.06 3.33 9.90
C SER A 138 -22.84 3.43 8.99
N TYR A 139 -22.61 2.42 8.15
CA TYR A 139 -21.46 2.26 7.26
C TYR A 139 -21.94 1.78 5.88
N SER A 140 -22.89 2.51 5.30
CA SER A 140 -23.50 2.18 4.01
C SER A 140 -22.82 2.86 2.82
N ALA A 141 -21.84 3.71 3.06
CA ALA A 141 -21.23 4.60 2.07
C ALA A 141 -22.29 5.28 1.17
N LYS A 142 -22.10 5.22 -0.15
CA LYS A 142 -23.10 5.63 -1.14
C LYS A 142 -23.96 4.44 -1.64
N GLY A 143 -23.98 3.33 -0.89
CA GLY A 143 -24.53 2.03 -1.28
C GLY A 143 -23.55 1.22 -2.12
N ALA A 144 -24.04 0.12 -2.71
CA ALA A 144 -23.27 -0.80 -3.55
C ALA A 144 -22.45 -0.11 -4.65
N ARG A 145 -22.94 1.01 -5.21
CA ARG A 145 -22.23 1.79 -6.24
C ARG A 145 -20.86 2.31 -5.80
N SER A 146 -20.60 2.42 -4.50
CA SER A 146 -19.29 2.86 -4.01
C SER A 146 -18.20 1.85 -4.39
N LEU A 147 -18.57 0.56 -4.53
CA LEU A 147 -17.63 -0.50 -4.91
C LEU A 147 -17.09 -0.37 -6.35
N ILE A 148 -17.65 0.53 -7.17
CA ILE A 148 -17.28 0.70 -8.58
C ILE A 148 -17.20 2.18 -8.97
N ASP A 149 -17.01 3.09 -7.99
CA ASP A 149 -16.96 4.54 -8.26
C ASP A 149 -15.53 5.08 -8.48
N LEU A 150 -14.56 4.17 -8.59
CA LEU A 150 -13.14 4.42 -8.85
C LEU A 150 -12.47 5.28 -7.76
N GLN A 151 -13.02 5.26 -6.53
CA GLN A 151 -12.54 6.05 -5.39
C GLN A 151 -12.12 5.15 -4.23
N ARG A 152 -10.82 4.81 -4.19
CA ARG A 152 -10.19 4.23 -3.01
C ARG A 152 -9.99 5.26 -1.91
N SER A 153 -10.50 4.97 -0.73
CA SER A 153 -10.50 5.86 0.42
C SER A 153 -9.12 5.96 1.05
N LYS A 154 -8.63 7.21 1.16
CA LYS A 154 -7.39 7.55 1.89
C LYS A 154 -7.63 7.80 3.38
N GLU A 155 -8.89 7.84 3.82
CA GLU A 155 -9.30 8.10 5.20
C GLU A 155 -9.81 6.85 5.94
N GLY A 156 -9.90 6.90 7.27
CA GLY A 156 -10.37 5.78 8.08
C GLY A 156 -11.86 5.46 7.90
N PHE A 157 -12.35 4.47 8.65
CA PHE A 157 -13.72 3.95 8.54
C PHE A 157 -14.85 4.98 8.75
N ARG A 158 -14.56 6.10 9.43
CA ARG A 158 -15.52 7.19 9.70
C ARG A 158 -15.71 8.18 8.54
N SER A 159 -14.97 8.02 7.45
CA SER A 159 -15.05 8.89 6.26
C SER A 159 -16.39 8.81 5.52
N GLY A 160 -17.16 7.76 5.75
CA GLY A 160 -18.37 7.48 4.98
C GLY A 160 -18.10 6.93 3.58
N ALA A 161 -16.87 6.48 3.30
CA ALA A 161 -16.49 5.88 2.02
C ALA A 161 -16.56 4.35 1.99
N TRP A 162 -16.81 3.70 3.13
CA TRP A 162 -16.69 2.25 3.28
C TRP A 162 -18.04 1.57 3.48
N LEU A 163 -18.23 0.42 2.83
CA LEU A 163 -19.30 -0.51 3.15
C LEU A 163 -18.83 -1.41 4.31
N GLY A 164 -19.56 -1.37 5.42
CA GLY A 164 -19.21 -2.10 6.64
C GLY A 164 -20.18 -3.25 6.95
N TYR A 165 -19.62 -4.43 7.22
CA TYR A 165 -20.35 -5.66 7.56
C TYR A 165 -19.87 -6.17 8.92
N GLN A 166 -20.79 -6.55 9.82
CA GLN A 166 -20.43 -7.00 11.17
C GLN A 166 -20.85 -8.44 11.41
N GLY A 167 -19.89 -9.31 11.70
CA GLY A 167 -20.18 -10.72 11.96
C GLY A 167 -20.66 -11.51 10.74
N GLU A 168 -20.46 -10.96 9.54
CA GLU A 168 -20.96 -11.51 8.28
C GLU A 168 -19.88 -11.41 7.20
N HIS A 169 -19.88 -12.39 6.28
CA HIS A 169 -19.25 -12.24 4.98
C HIS A 169 -20.13 -11.34 4.10
N PHE A 170 -19.61 -10.83 2.99
CA PHE A 170 -20.46 -10.18 1.98
C PHE A 170 -20.13 -10.68 0.57
N GLU A 171 -21.12 -10.67 -0.29
CA GLU A 171 -20.99 -10.93 -1.73
C GLU A 171 -21.35 -9.67 -2.50
N ALA A 172 -20.54 -9.32 -3.51
CA ALA A 172 -20.92 -8.37 -4.55
C ALA A 172 -21.17 -9.12 -5.86
N THR A 173 -22.26 -8.77 -6.56
CA THR A 173 -22.48 -9.14 -7.95
C THR A 173 -22.30 -7.90 -8.82
N LEU A 174 -21.28 -7.90 -9.66
CA LEU A 174 -20.99 -6.89 -10.66
C LEU A 174 -21.55 -7.33 -12.01
N VAL A 175 -22.29 -6.45 -12.68
CA VAL A 175 -22.76 -6.65 -14.06
C VAL A 175 -21.99 -5.71 -14.96
N LEU A 176 -21.21 -6.26 -15.88
CA LEU A 176 -20.45 -5.49 -16.85
C LEU A 176 -21.37 -4.94 -17.95
N GLU A 177 -21.03 -3.77 -18.51
CA GLU A 177 -21.77 -3.20 -19.64
C GLU A 177 -21.76 -4.14 -20.86
N GLN A 178 -20.62 -4.80 -21.09
CA GLN A 178 -20.40 -5.72 -22.20
C GLN A 178 -19.69 -7.00 -21.72
N MET A 179 -19.75 -8.04 -22.55
CA MET A 179 -18.90 -9.22 -22.36
C MET A 179 -17.44 -8.83 -22.50
N GLN A 180 -16.60 -9.32 -21.59
CA GLN A 180 -15.18 -9.03 -21.57
C GLN A 180 -14.41 -10.26 -21.10
N GLU A 181 -13.20 -10.45 -21.61
CA GLU A 181 -12.24 -11.42 -21.07
C GLU A 181 -11.58 -10.82 -19.82
N LEU A 182 -11.68 -11.51 -18.69
CA LEU A 182 -11.21 -11.05 -17.39
C LEU A 182 -10.18 -12.04 -16.83
N SER A 183 -9.24 -11.56 -16.03
CA SER A 183 -8.19 -12.37 -15.41
C SER A 183 -7.84 -12.00 -13.97
N THR A 184 -8.26 -10.82 -13.48
CA THR A 184 -8.03 -10.44 -12.08
C THR A 184 -9.21 -9.66 -11.51
N VAL A 185 -9.54 -9.93 -10.24
CA VAL A 185 -10.38 -9.07 -9.41
C VAL A 185 -9.53 -8.48 -8.30
N PHE A 186 -9.64 -7.18 -8.09
CA PHE A 186 -9.06 -6.46 -6.97
C PHE A 186 -10.13 -6.06 -5.96
N VAL A 187 -9.87 -6.24 -4.67
CA VAL A 187 -10.74 -5.81 -3.58
C VAL A 187 -9.94 -4.92 -2.63
N SER A 188 -10.35 -3.66 -2.48
CA SER A 188 -9.75 -2.69 -1.57
C SER A 188 -10.43 -2.76 -0.20
N ALA A 189 -9.65 -2.94 0.87
CA ALA A 189 -10.19 -3.12 2.22
C ALA A 189 -9.39 -2.37 3.28
N LEU A 190 -10.04 -2.16 4.43
CA LEU A 190 -9.47 -1.53 5.61
C LEU A 190 -9.24 -2.58 6.70
N SER A 191 -8.12 -2.44 7.41
CA SER A 191 -7.89 -3.08 8.70
C SER A 191 -7.62 -2.03 9.76
N GLU A 192 -8.23 -2.18 10.93
CA GLU A 192 -7.95 -1.39 12.12
C GLU A 192 -8.32 -2.25 13.36
N PRO A 193 -7.47 -3.24 13.72
CA PRO A 193 -7.83 -4.31 14.66
C PRO A 193 -8.25 -3.82 16.04
N ASN A 194 -7.68 -2.70 16.52
CA ASN A 194 -8.09 -2.07 17.78
C ASN A 194 -9.56 -1.62 17.81
N THR A 195 -10.17 -1.46 16.64
CA THR A 195 -11.60 -1.13 16.44
C THR A 195 -12.39 -2.29 15.84
N TRP A 196 -11.82 -3.49 15.90
CA TRP A 196 -12.44 -4.76 15.53
C TRP A 196 -12.62 -4.92 14.02
N ILE A 197 -11.96 -4.06 13.22
CA ILE A 197 -11.96 -4.10 11.76
C ILE A 197 -10.73 -4.87 11.32
N TYR A 198 -10.94 -5.88 10.47
CA TYR A 198 -9.87 -6.72 9.95
C TYR A 198 -10.00 -6.83 8.44
N PHE A 199 -8.88 -7.10 7.78
CA PHE A 199 -8.87 -7.51 6.38
C PHE A 199 -9.72 -8.77 6.17
N PRO A 200 -10.15 -9.03 4.91
CA PRO A 200 -10.74 -10.31 4.54
C PRO A 200 -9.85 -11.47 4.99
N GLN A 201 -10.42 -12.64 5.29
CA GLN A 201 -9.67 -13.90 5.43
C GLN A 201 -9.49 -14.60 4.09
N GLY A 202 -10.41 -14.38 3.17
CA GLY A 202 -10.34 -14.91 1.83
C GLY A 202 -11.28 -14.17 0.90
N ILE A 203 -11.03 -14.32 -0.39
CA ILE A 203 -11.88 -13.78 -1.46
C ILE A 203 -12.09 -14.90 -2.47
N HIS A 204 -13.33 -15.15 -2.84
CA HIS A 204 -13.69 -16.09 -3.90
C HIS A 204 -14.31 -15.34 -5.06
N VAL A 205 -13.89 -15.69 -6.28
CA VAL A 205 -14.41 -15.10 -7.52
C VAL A 205 -15.07 -16.19 -8.34
N SER A 206 -16.30 -15.91 -8.75
CA SER A 206 -17.02 -16.70 -9.75
C SER A 206 -17.53 -15.79 -10.85
N VAL A 207 -17.60 -16.30 -12.07
CA VAL A 207 -18.05 -15.53 -13.24
C VAL A 207 -19.19 -16.22 -13.96
N SER A 208 -19.97 -15.44 -14.71
CA SER A 208 -21.07 -15.93 -15.51
C SER A 208 -21.25 -15.11 -16.79
N THR A 209 -21.80 -15.74 -17.82
CA THR A 209 -22.17 -15.13 -19.09
C THR A 209 -23.66 -14.75 -19.14
N ASP A 210 -24.51 -15.41 -18.34
CA ASP A 210 -25.97 -15.28 -18.34
C ASP A 210 -26.54 -14.68 -17.04
N GLY A 211 -25.76 -14.67 -15.97
CA GLY A 211 -26.17 -14.17 -14.65
C GLY A 211 -26.95 -15.20 -13.81
N GLU A 212 -27.12 -16.42 -14.32
CA GLU A 212 -27.81 -17.53 -13.64
C GLU A 212 -26.80 -18.56 -13.14
N ALA A 213 -25.97 -19.09 -14.05
CA ALA A 213 -24.98 -20.12 -13.72
C ALA A 213 -23.60 -19.49 -13.54
N TYR A 214 -23.04 -19.59 -12.33
CA TYR A 214 -21.72 -19.07 -11.99
C TYR A 214 -20.68 -20.18 -11.91
N THR A 215 -19.53 -19.92 -12.52
CA THR A 215 -18.36 -20.81 -12.50
C THR A 215 -17.29 -20.19 -11.61
N PRO A 216 -16.81 -20.88 -10.55
CA PRO A 216 -15.66 -20.42 -9.76
C PRO A 216 -14.40 -20.35 -10.62
N VAL A 217 -13.67 -19.24 -10.55
CA VAL A 217 -12.46 -19.00 -11.36
C VAL A 217 -11.20 -18.78 -10.53
N GLY A 218 -11.32 -18.26 -9.31
CA GLY A 218 -10.16 -17.98 -8.49
C GLY A 218 -10.50 -17.75 -7.02
N THR A 219 -9.48 -17.94 -6.18
CA THR A 219 -9.54 -17.61 -4.75
C THR A 219 -8.25 -16.95 -4.32
N ALA A 220 -8.32 -16.08 -3.31
CA ALA A 220 -7.15 -15.61 -2.59
C ALA A 220 -7.37 -15.82 -1.10
N GLU A 221 -6.43 -16.47 -0.43
CA GLU A 221 -6.36 -16.53 1.02
C GLU A 221 -5.55 -15.33 1.52
N VAL A 222 -6.07 -14.64 2.52
CA VAL A 222 -5.42 -13.47 3.09
C VAL A 222 -4.80 -13.84 4.44
N ARG A 223 -3.63 -13.25 4.72
CA ARG A 223 -2.91 -13.52 5.96
C ARG A 223 -3.77 -13.17 7.17
N VAL A 224 -3.82 -14.10 8.13
CA VAL A 224 -4.44 -13.85 9.44
C VAL A 224 -3.68 -12.74 10.16
N GLU A 225 -4.40 -11.70 10.53
CA GLU A 225 -3.88 -10.57 11.28
C GLU A 225 -3.76 -10.86 12.78
N GLU A 226 -2.85 -10.12 13.43
CA GLU A 226 -2.75 -10.10 14.88
C GLU A 226 -4.01 -9.51 15.52
N PRO A 227 -4.33 -9.87 16.77
CA PRO A 227 -5.53 -9.38 17.44
C PRO A 227 -5.64 -7.86 17.54
N LEU A 228 -4.50 -7.18 17.69
CA LEU A 228 -4.39 -5.73 17.86
C LEU A 228 -3.37 -5.18 16.86
N GLY A 229 -3.56 -3.95 16.41
CA GLY A 229 -2.77 -3.38 15.33
C GLY A 229 -3.15 -1.95 15.00
N SER A 230 -2.26 -1.26 14.30
CA SER A 230 -2.54 0.05 13.71
C SER A 230 -3.44 -0.08 12.48
N GLN A 231 -4.02 1.03 12.05
CA GLN A 231 -4.74 1.09 10.79
C GLN A 231 -3.82 0.70 9.62
N ALA A 232 -4.34 -0.12 8.72
CA ALA A 232 -3.70 -0.50 7.47
C ALA A 232 -4.77 -0.57 6.37
N LYS A 233 -4.34 -0.39 5.13
CA LYS A 233 -5.19 -0.53 3.94
C LYS A 233 -4.43 -1.31 2.91
N ASP A 234 -5.14 -2.19 2.22
CA ASP A 234 -4.54 -2.98 1.17
C ASP A 234 -5.56 -3.27 0.07
N CYS A 235 -5.06 -3.76 -1.06
CA CYS A 235 -5.84 -4.14 -2.21
C CYS A 235 -5.43 -5.55 -2.62
N PHE A 236 -6.36 -6.47 -2.41
CA PHE A 236 -6.16 -7.90 -2.60
C PHE A 236 -6.51 -8.30 -4.01
N ALA A 237 -5.60 -8.99 -4.69
CA ALA A 237 -5.80 -9.48 -6.04
C ALA A 237 -6.17 -10.97 -6.03
N VAL A 238 -7.20 -11.33 -6.77
CA VAL A 238 -7.55 -12.72 -7.14
C VAL A 238 -7.31 -12.86 -8.62
N THR A 239 -6.20 -13.49 -9.00
CA THR A 239 -5.86 -13.76 -10.41
C THR A 239 -6.30 -15.16 -10.81
N PHE A 240 -6.83 -15.29 -12.02
CA PHE A 240 -7.37 -16.53 -12.59
C PHE A 240 -7.10 -16.61 -14.09
N PRO A 241 -7.24 -17.79 -14.73
CA PRO A 241 -7.11 -17.91 -16.18
C PRO A 241 -8.09 -16.97 -16.90
N ALA A 242 -7.62 -16.31 -17.95
CA ALA A 242 -8.43 -15.41 -18.77
C ALA A 242 -9.76 -16.08 -19.17
N THR A 243 -10.88 -15.48 -18.78
CA THR A 243 -12.23 -16.05 -18.91
C THR A 243 -13.21 -14.99 -19.38
N GLU A 244 -13.96 -15.28 -20.45
CA GLU A 244 -15.03 -14.40 -20.94
C GLU A 244 -16.22 -14.40 -19.97
N ALA A 245 -16.67 -13.21 -19.54
CA ALA A 245 -17.76 -13.04 -18.62
C ALA A 245 -18.48 -11.69 -18.79
N ARG A 246 -19.72 -11.64 -18.30
CA ARG A 246 -20.52 -10.41 -18.13
C ARG A 246 -20.92 -10.16 -16.69
N PHE A 247 -20.92 -11.21 -15.87
CA PHE A 247 -21.29 -11.13 -14.47
C PHE A 247 -20.13 -11.66 -13.63
N VAL A 248 -19.78 -10.94 -12.57
CA VAL A 248 -18.72 -11.30 -11.65
C VAL A 248 -19.30 -11.31 -10.24
N ARG A 249 -19.22 -12.45 -9.55
CA ARG A 249 -19.51 -12.57 -8.12
C ARG A 249 -18.23 -12.61 -7.34
N VAL A 250 -18.16 -11.76 -6.33
CA VAL A 250 -17.02 -11.61 -5.43
C VAL A 250 -17.51 -11.83 -4.01
N GLU A 251 -17.21 -13.00 -3.45
CA GLU A 251 -17.48 -13.31 -2.04
C GLU A 251 -16.25 -12.92 -1.22
N VAL A 252 -16.42 -12.02 -0.25
CA VAL A 252 -15.35 -11.53 0.62
C VAL A 252 -15.60 -12.05 2.03
N LEU A 253 -14.69 -12.90 2.49
CA LEU A 253 -14.84 -13.62 3.74
C LEU A 253 -14.36 -12.78 4.92
N SER A 254 -15.29 -12.31 5.75
CA SER A 254 -14.97 -11.84 7.10
C SER A 254 -14.46 -12.96 8.00
N ARG A 255 -13.63 -12.59 9.00
CA ARG A 255 -13.28 -13.49 10.11
C ARG A 255 -14.39 -13.70 11.14
N LEU A 256 -15.53 -13.02 10.96
CA LEU A 256 -16.77 -13.09 11.72
C LEU A 256 -16.67 -12.63 13.19
N LYS A 257 -15.64 -13.02 13.93
CA LYS A 257 -15.50 -12.74 15.36
C LYS A 257 -14.09 -12.32 15.69
N ASN A 258 -13.94 -11.40 16.66
CA ASN A 258 -12.65 -10.99 17.21
C ASN A 258 -11.81 -12.21 17.67
N PRO A 259 -10.48 -12.22 17.38
CA PRO A 259 -9.62 -13.37 17.61
C PRO A 259 -9.29 -13.52 19.09
N ALA A 260 -8.70 -14.68 19.42
CA ALA A 260 -8.12 -14.91 20.73
C ALA A 260 -7.10 -13.81 21.08
N GLY A 261 -7.17 -13.29 22.32
CA GLY A 261 -6.28 -12.23 22.80
C GLY A 261 -6.71 -10.80 22.47
N HIS A 262 -7.82 -10.61 21.74
CA HIS A 262 -8.46 -9.30 21.62
C HIS A 262 -9.36 -9.02 22.85
N PRO A 263 -9.47 -7.78 23.38
CA PRO A 263 -10.30 -7.48 24.54
C PRO A 263 -11.79 -7.84 24.41
N ALA A 264 -12.30 -7.89 23.19
CA ALA A 264 -13.66 -8.32 22.85
C ALA A 264 -13.67 -9.69 22.13
N GLU A 265 -12.79 -10.61 22.52
CA GLU A 265 -12.68 -11.96 21.96
C GLU A 265 -14.06 -12.64 21.81
N GLY A 266 -14.30 -13.23 20.64
CA GLY A 266 -15.55 -13.93 20.33
C GLY A 266 -16.74 -13.04 19.93
N GLU A 267 -16.68 -11.74 20.18
CA GLU A 267 -17.68 -10.78 19.70
C GLU A 267 -17.58 -10.54 18.18
N PRO A 268 -18.67 -10.16 17.49
CA PRO A 268 -18.67 -9.91 16.06
C PRO A 268 -17.66 -8.85 15.62
N SER A 269 -16.80 -9.20 14.65
CA SER A 269 -15.83 -8.30 14.03
C SER A 269 -16.38 -7.62 12.77
N TRP A 270 -15.73 -6.55 12.35
CA TRP A 270 -16.07 -5.79 11.16
C TRP A 270 -15.22 -6.19 9.94
N LEU A 271 -15.84 -6.14 8.77
CA LEU A 271 -15.23 -6.18 7.45
C LEU A 271 -15.61 -4.90 6.70
N PHE A 272 -14.62 -4.20 6.14
CA PHE A 272 -14.79 -2.92 5.45
C PHE A 272 -14.18 -2.96 4.05
N VAL A 273 -14.98 -2.68 3.03
CA VAL A 273 -14.57 -2.61 1.61
C VAL A 273 -15.07 -1.31 1.00
N ASP A 274 -14.22 -0.66 0.20
CA ASP A 274 -14.55 0.57 -0.50
C ASP A 274 -14.60 0.40 -2.02
N GLU A 275 -13.75 -0.45 -2.60
CA GLU A 275 -13.66 -0.62 -4.06
C GLU A 275 -13.47 -2.09 -4.48
N ILE A 276 -14.10 -2.48 -5.58
CA ILE A 276 -13.84 -3.70 -6.33
C ILE A 276 -13.58 -3.33 -7.80
N LEU A 277 -12.45 -3.74 -8.34
CA LEU A 277 -12.08 -3.50 -9.74
C LEU A 277 -11.81 -4.83 -10.44
N VAL A 278 -12.25 -4.96 -11.69
CA VAL A 278 -12.04 -6.17 -12.50
C VAL A 278 -11.25 -5.81 -13.75
N GLU A 279 -10.24 -6.62 -14.06
CA GLU A 279 -9.42 -6.59 -15.28
C GLU A 279 -9.36 -7.99 -15.92
#